data_AF-A0A813DZK9-F1
#
_entry.id   AF-A0A813DZK9-F1
#
_cell.length_a   1.000
_cell.length_b   1.000
_cell.length_c   1.000
_cell.angle_alpha   90.00
_cell.angle_beta   90.00
_cell.angle_gamma   90.00
#
_symmetry.space_group_name_H-M   'P 1'
#
loop_
_entity.id
_entity.type
_entity.pdbx_description
1 polymer ?
#
loop_
_entity_poly.entity_id
_entity_poly.type
_entity_poly.pdbx_seq_one_letter_code
_entity_poly.pdbx_strand_id
1 'polypeptide(L)'
;DTVNDGTWRLWRHQGLRVAVLRASEELRIEDQFAAADASAPHVICVELSCLRGRGGACAALRAFKGGLLVLEGGCDDSEASGLLQALGVSARFRRAASSQDAPFPGALLVPDELPPVLVGEVIGDLRLKDLKTNPELAALAEAIDPLYREHFHESLEEDLEGWSGSLLGVLASRPSAAPKGAADGSNSEGQRELLGFIVYKFWGPPLRAMSILRVAVPGRYRMQGFGRQIVRWAIEKARQRPRHETARCTLCAMPEAIRFYERLQFTPIPIEDLQPLPAENAEERGARMPGALWMELKCGRTYKPSVRR
;
A
#
# COMPACT_ATOMS: atom_id res chain seq x y z
N ASP A 1 -23.48 -32.27 -0.10
CA ASP A 1 -23.89 -31.74 1.22
C ASP A 1 -23.55 -30.27 1.34
N THR A 2 -24.52 -29.46 1.77
CA THR A 2 -24.34 -28.04 2.06
C THR A 2 -24.56 -27.82 3.55
N VAL A 3 -23.51 -27.40 4.26
CA VAL A 3 -23.65 -26.84 5.60
C VAL A 3 -23.83 -25.34 5.42
N ASN A 4 -24.94 -24.80 5.90
CA ASN A 4 -25.29 -23.39 5.78
C ASN A 4 -25.44 -22.80 7.19
N ASP A 5 -24.53 -21.90 7.55
CA ASP A 5 -24.57 -21.18 8.82
C ASP A 5 -25.11 -19.74 8.63
N GLY A 6 -25.78 -19.48 7.52
CA GLY A 6 -26.30 -18.16 7.14
C GLY A 6 -25.24 -17.16 6.68
N THR A 7 -23.99 -17.33 7.10
CA THR A 7 -22.89 -16.37 6.95
C THR A 7 -21.88 -16.75 5.87
N TRP A 8 -21.66 -18.05 5.66
CA TRP A 8 -20.84 -18.63 4.59
C TRP A 8 -21.41 -20.00 4.22
N ARG A 9 -21.03 -20.54 3.05
CA ARG A 9 -21.49 -21.87 2.60
C ARG A 9 -20.33 -22.81 2.36
N LEU A 10 -20.37 -23.99 2.97
CA LEU A 10 -19.46 -25.08 2.65
C LEU A 10 -20.09 -26.00 1.60
N TRP A 11 -19.43 -26.12 0.46
CA TRP A 11 -19.78 -27.09 -0.58
C TRP A 11 -18.82 -28.26 -0.54
N ARG A 12 -19.36 -29.47 -0.68
CA ARG A 12 -18.58 -30.70 -0.83
C ARG A 12 -18.87 -31.36 -2.17
N HIS A 13 -17.84 -31.56 -2.98
CA HIS A 13 -17.95 -32.27 -4.26
C HIS A 13 -16.71 -33.13 -4.51
N GLN A 14 -16.88 -34.45 -4.67
CA GLN A 14 -15.76 -35.38 -4.93
C GLN A 14 -14.57 -35.21 -3.96
N GLY A 15 -14.86 -34.97 -2.67
CA GLY A 15 -13.82 -34.73 -1.65
C GLY A 15 -13.27 -33.30 -1.61
N LEU A 16 -13.56 -32.44 -2.60
CA LEU A 16 -13.25 -31.01 -2.52
C LEU A 16 -14.19 -30.31 -1.55
N ARG A 17 -13.61 -29.49 -0.67
CA ARG A 17 -14.31 -28.61 0.26
C ARG A 17 -14.13 -27.18 -0.22
N VAL A 18 -15.23 -26.53 -0.62
CA VAL A 18 -15.22 -25.16 -1.11
C VAL A 18 -15.99 -24.29 -0.14
N ALA A 19 -15.31 -23.35 0.50
CA ALA A 19 -15.97 -22.33 1.32
C ALA A 19 -16.27 -21.11 0.45
N VAL A 20 -17.53 -20.66 0.43
CA VAL A 20 -17.94 -19.46 -0.29
C VAL A 20 -18.20 -18.34 0.72
N LEU A 21 -17.40 -17.28 0.64
CA LEU A 21 -17.52 -16.07 1.43
C LEU A 21 -18.30 -15.02 0.64
N ARG A 22 -19.18 -14.27 1.30
CA ARG A 22 -20.02 -13.25 0.66
C ARG A 22 -20.04 -11.97 1.47
N ALA A 23 -20.32 -10.85 0.81
CA ALA A 23 -20.62 -9.61 1.51
C ALA A 23 -21.87 -9.85 2.37
N SER A 24 -21.77 -9.49 3.64
CA SER A 24 -22.88 -9.47 4.57
C SER A 24 -22.80 -8.16 5.34
N GLU A 25 -23.96 -7.54 5.59
CA GLU A 25 -24.05 -6.37 6.46
C GLU A 25 -23.78 -6.74 7.93
N GLU A 26 -24.08 -7.98 8.31
CA GLU A 26 -24.05 -8.44 9.69
C GLU A 26 -22.68 -8.96 10.13
N LEU A 27 -21.92 -9.60 9.24
CA LEU A 27 -20.62 -10.18 9.56
C LEU A 27 -19.47 -9.61 8.73
N ARG A 28 -18.38 -9.32 9.42
CA ARG A 28 -17.11 -8.96 8.78
C ARG A 28 -16.57 -10.17 8.02
N ILE A 29 -15.98 -9.91 6.86
CA ILE A 29 -15.39 -10.95 6.00
C ILE A 29 -14.25 -11.68 6.72
N GLU A 30 -13.56 -11.01 7.66
CA GLU A 30 -12.54 -11.60 8.51
C GLU A 30 -13.11 -12.70 9.42
N ASP A 31 -14.31 -12.48 9.97
CA ASP A 31 -14.97 -13.45 10.86
C ASP A 31 -15.48 -14.65 10.04
N GLN A 32 -16.03 -14.39 8.84
CA GLN A 32 -16.40 -15.45 7.91
C GLN A 32 -15.20 -16.30 7.49
N PHE A 33 -14.05 -15.67 7.22
CA PHE A 33 -12.81 -16.37 6.89
C PHE A 33 -12.33 -17.24 8.05
N ALA A 34 -12.32 -16.72 9.28
CA ALA A 34 -11.92 -17.48 10.46
C ALA A 34 -12.85 -18.69 10.71
N ALA A 35 -14.17 -18.52 10.55
CA ALA A 35 -15.14 -19.61 10.66
C ALA A 35 -14.96 -20.65 9.54
N ALA A 36 -14.72 -20.19 8.30
CA ALA A 36 -14.46 -21.07 7.17
C ALA A 36 -13.15 -21.86 7.35
N ASP A 37 -12.08 -21.23 7.84
CA ASP A 37 -10.77 -21.87 8.05
C ASP A 37 -10.84 -23.04 9.04
N ALA A 38 -11.72 -22.95 10.06
CA ALA A 38 -11.99 -24.07 10.98
C ALA A 38 -12.54 -25.33 10.28
N SER A 39 -13.15 -25.18 9.10
CA SER A 39 -13.61 -26.31 8.27
C SER A 39 -12.51 -26.89 7.35
N ALA A 40 -11.31 -26.29 7.38
CA ALA A 40 -10.13 -26.61 6.57
C ALA A 40 -10.48 -26.77 5.07
N PRO A 41 -11.03 -25.73 4.40
CA PRO A 41 -11.43 -25.83 3.02
C PRO A 41 -10.22 -26.11 2.11
N HIS A 42 -10.47 -26.76 0.98
CA HIS A 42 -9.47 -26.90 -0.07
C HIS A 42 -9.45 -25.68 -0.99
N VAL A 43 -10.61 -25.04 -1.15
CA VAL A 43 -10.79 -23.84 -1.97
C VAL A 43 -11.63 -22.82 -1.21
N ILE A 44 -11.25 -21.55 -1.28
CA ILE A 44 -12.06 -20.41 -0.83
C ILE A 44 -12.52 -19.65 -2.06
N CYS A 45 -13.82 -19.38 -2.14
CA CYS A 45 -14.42 -18.52 -3.15
C CYS A 45 -14.85 -17.22 -2.50
N VAL A 46 -14.43 -16.08 -3.03
CA VAL A 46 -14.77 -14.76 -2.48
C VAL A 46 -15.08 -13.77 -3.59
N GLU A 47 -16.05 -12.90 -3.38
CA GLU A 47 -16.31 -11.79 -4.29
C GLU A 47 -15.38 -10.61 -3.99
N LEU A 48 -14.80 -10.02 -5.04
CA LEU A 48 -13.79 -8.98 -4.94
C LEU A 48 -14.28 -7.73 -4.20
N SER A 49 -15.54 -7.35 -4.42
CA SER A 49 -16.23 -6.23 -3.75
C SER A 49 -16.21 -6.35 -2.21
N CYS A 50 -16.16 -7.58 -1.67
CA CYS A 50 -16.10 -7.83 -0.23
C CYS A 50 -14.76 -7.45 0.40
N LEU A 51 -13.72 -7.28 -0.41
CA LEU A 51 -12.35 -7.07 0.02
C LEU A 51 -11.93 -5.60 0.01
N ARG A 52 -12.82 -4.71 -0.46
CA ARG A 52 -12.58 -3.26 -0.50
C ARG A 52 -12.26 -2.70 0.86
N GLY A 53 -11.07 -2.09 0.98
CA GLY A 53 -10.58 -1.55 2.25
C GLY A 53 -10.32 -2.61 3.35
N ARG A 54 -10.50 -3.91 3.06
CA ARG A 54 -10.32 -5.01 4.01
C ARG A 54 -8.92 -5.60 3.89
N GLY A 55 -7.92 -4.79 4.22
CA GLY A 55 -6.52 -5.18 4.11
C GLY A 55 -6.15 -6.40 4.95
N GLY A 56 -6.81 -6.58 6.10
CA GLY A 56 -6.67 -7.76 6.97
C GLY A 56 -7.16 -9.03 6.27
N ALA A 57 -8.36 -8.99 5.68
CA ALA A 57 -8.92 -10.10 4.91
C ALA A 57 -8.03 -10.49 3.73
N CYS A 58 -7.54 -9.51 2.95
CA CYS A 58 -6.61 -9.78 1.83
C CYS A 58 -5.34 -10.49 2.32
N ALA A 59 -4.79 -10.07 3.47
CA ALA A 59 -3.59 -10.69 4.03
C ALA A 59 -3.87 -12.13 4.52
N ALA A 60 -5.03 -12.37 5.13
CA ALA A 60 -5.44 -13.69 5.58
C ALA A 60 -5.65 -14.65 4.39
N LEU A 61 -6.37 -14.20 3.36
CA LEU A 61 -6.57 -14.95 2.11
C LEU A 61 -5.25 -15.26 1.40
N ARG A 62 -4.29 -14.34 1.40
CA ARG A 62 -2.95 -14.59 0.81
C ARG A 62 -2.14 -15.64 1.59
N ALA A 63 -2.40 -15.80 2.89
CA ALA A 63 -1.74 -16.79 3.73
C ALA A 63 -2.40 -18.18 3.65
N PHE A 64 -3.59 -18.27 3.05
CA PHE A 64 -4.31 -19.52 2.86
C PHE A 64 -3.53 -20.45 1.92
N LYS A 65 -3.36 -21.71 2.33
CA LYS A 65 -2.56 -22.70 1.59
C LYS A 65 -3.32 -23.44 0.49
N GLY A 66 -4.65 -23.28 0.41
CA GLY A 66 -5.49 -23.90 -0.60
C GLY A 66 -5.66 -23.05 -1.85
N GLY A 67 -6.62 -23.42 -2.71
CA GLY A 67 -6.98 -22.63 -3.88
C GLY A 67 -7.82 -21.41 -3.51
N LEU A 68 -7.52 -20.25 -4.09
CA LEU A 68 -8.35 -19.07 -3.97
C LEU A 68 -9.05 -18.78 -5.30
N LEU A 69 -10.38 -18.78 -5.29
CA LEU A 69 -11.23 -18.37 -6.39
C LEU A 69 -11.80 -16.99 -6.08
N VAL A 70 -11.55 -16.03 -6.96
CA VAL A 70 -11.98 -14.65 -6.76
C VAL A 70 -12.99 -14.30 -7.86
N LEU A 71 -14.16 -13.83 -7.45
CA LEU A 71 -15.21 -13.42 -8.37
C LEU A 71 -15.15 -11.90 -8.55
N GLU A 72 -14.88 -11.45 -9.77
CA GLU A 72 -14.89 -10.03 -10.14
C GLU A 72 -16.34 -9.55 -10.26
N GLY A 73 -16.96 -9.27 -9.11
CA GLY A 73 -18.28 -8.67 -8.99
C GLY A 73 -18.17 -7.27 -8.39
N GLY A 74 -18.92 -6.33 -8.96
CA GLY A 74 -19.17 -5.01 -8.35
C GLY A 74 -17.97 -4.06 -8.29
N CYS A 75 -16.83 -4.36 -8.91
CA CYS A 75 -15.62 -3.51 -8.96
C CYS A 75 -15.36 -2.96 -10.37
N ASP A 76 -14.78 -1.77 -10.46
CA ASP A 76 -14.20 -1.29 -11.72
C ASP A 76 -12.86 -2.00 -12.02
N ASP A 77 -12.37 -1.91 -13.25
CA ASP A 77 -11.15 -2.60 -13.69
C ASP A 77 -9.90 -2.16 -12.91
N SER A 78 -9.83 -0.90 -12.48
CA SER A 78 -8.67 -0.35 -11.76
C SER A 78 -8.59 -0.92 -10.34
N GLU A 79 -9.72 -0.89 -9.63
CA GLU A 79 -9.85 -1.45 -8.30
C GLU A 79 -9.67 -2.97 -8.33
N ALA A 80 -10.24 -3.63 -9.33
CA ALA A 80 -10.13 -5.07 -9.47
C ALA A 80 -8.67 -5.50 -9.64
N SER A 81 -7.93 -4.79 -10.49
CA SER A 81 -6.50 -5.00 -10.69
C SER A 81 -5.71 -4.90 -9.39
N GLY A 82 -6.00 -3.86 -8.59
CA GLY A 82 -5.34 -3.65 -7.31
C GLY A 82 -5.60 -4.77 -6.30
N LEU A 83 -6.84 -5.25 -6.21
CA LEU A 83 -7.21 -6.33 -5.30
C LEU A 83 -6.67 -7.69 -5.76
N LEU A 84 -6.69 -8.00 -7.06
CA LEU A 84 -6.09 -9.22 -7.60
C LEU A 84 -4.59 -9.28 -7.33
N GLN A 85 -3.87 -8.15 -7.52
CA GLN A 85 -2.46 -8.03 -7.17
C GLN A 85 -2.26 -8.17 -5.65
N ALA A 86 -3.13 -7.58 -4.84
CA ALA A 86 -3.09 -7.72 -3.39
C ALA A 86 -3.39 -9.16 -2.91
N LEU A 87 -4.07 -9.98 -3.69
CA LEU A 87 -4.29 -11.39 -3.36
C LEU A 87 -3.15 -12.29 -3.87
N GLY A 88 -2.31 -11.80 -4.78
CA GLY A 88 -1.26 -12.61 -5.41
C GLY A 88 -1.85 -13.62 -6.39
N VAL A 89 -2.91 -13.24 -7.10
CA VAL A 89 -3.59 -14.10 -8.08
C VAL A 89 -2.64 -14.47 -9.21
N SER A 90 -2.60 -15.76 -9.56
CA SER A 90 -1.73 -16.33 -10.60
C SER A 90 -2.44 -16.64 -11.92
N ALA A 91 -3.77 -16.64 -11.93
CA ALA A 91 -4.59 -16.85 -13.12
C ALA A 91 -5.91 -16.08 -13.00
N ARG A 92 -6.38 -15.52 -14.12
CA ARG A 92 -7.66 -14.83 -14.23
C ARG A 92 -8.52 -15.54 -15.27
N PHE A 93 -9.82 -15.63 -15.00
CA PHE A 93 -10.79 -16.19 -15.94
C PHE A 93 -12.00 -15.27 -15.99
N ARG A 94 -12.50 -15.01 -17.19
CA ARG A 94 -13.70 -14.20 -17.41
C ARG A 94 -14.80 -15.07 -18.02
N ARG A 95 -16.04 -14.73 -17.72
CA ARG A 95 -17.18 -15.29 -18.43
C ARG A 95 -17.06 -14.91 -19.91
N ALA A 96 -17.02 -15.90 -20.80
CA ALA A 96 -17.11 -15.65 -22.23
C ALA A 96 -18.36 -14.80 -22.47
N ALA A 97 -18.22 -13.72 -23.25
CA ALA A 97 -19.37 -12.95 -23.69
C ALA A 97 -20.37 -13.94 -24.28
N SER A 98 -21.58 -13.99 -23.73
CA SER A 98 -22.60 -14.89 -24.24
C SER A 98 -22.84 -14.52 -25.69
N SER A 99 -22.35 -15.32 -26.64
CA SER A 99 -22.90 -15.24 -27.98
C SER A 99 -24.38 -15.55 -27.80
N GLN A 100 -25.25 -14.69 -28.33
CA GLN A 100 -26.69 -14.88 -28.24
C GLN A 100 -27.14 -16.25 -28.80
N ASP A 101 -26.25 -16.94 -29.53
CA ASP A 101 -26.46 -18.25 -30.16
C ASP A 101 -25.85 -19.45 -29.41
N ALA A 102 -25.32 -19.30 -28.18
CA ALA A 102 -24.74 -20.44 -27.47
C ALA A 102 -25.84 -21.41 -26.96
N PRO A 103 -25.82 -22.70 -27.35
CA PRO A 103 -26.91 -23.65 -27.08
C PRO A 103 -27.00 -24.14 -25.62
N PHE A 104 -26.09 -23.70 -24.74
CA PHE A 104 -26.12 -24.03 -23.32
C PHE A 104 -26.08 -22.77 -22.47
N PRO A 105 -26.99 -22.61 -21.48
CA PRO A 105 -26.96 -21.50 -20.53
C PRO A 105 -25.78 -21.55 -19.54
N GLY A 106 -24.78 -22.41 -19.78
CA GLY A 106 -23.54 -22.49 -19.04
C GLY A 106 -22.52 -21.48 -19.56
N ALA A 107 -22.25 -20.45 -18.76
CA ALA A 107 -21.18 -19.51 -19.00
C ALA A 107 -19.83 -20.24 -19.05
N LEU A 108 -19.25 -20.42 -20.24
CA LEU A 108 -17.87 -20.91 -20.35
C LEU A 108 -16.92 -19.86 -19.75
N LEU A 109 -16.04 -20.28 -18.85
CA LEU A 109 -14.95 -19.45 -18.37
C LEU A 109 -13.78 -19.54 -19.35
N VAL A 110 -13.34 -18.40 -19.86
CA VAL A 110 -12.15 -18.30 -20.71
C VAL A 110 -11.01 -17.69 -19.90
N PRO A 111 -9.76 -18.17 -20.07
CA PRO A 111 -8.60 -17.49 -19.51
C PRO A 111 -8.59 -16.02 -19.93
N ASP A 112 -8.28 -15.15 -19.00
CA ASP A 112 -8.14 -13.70 -19.22
C ASP A 112 -6.75 -13.27 -18.75
N GLU A 113 -6.25 -12.17 -19.31
CA GLU A 113 -4.93 -11.67 -18.93
C GLU A 113 -4.98 -11.04 -17.53
N LEU A 114 -3.97 -11.34 -16.72
CA LEU A 114 -3.79 -10.65 -15.45
C LEU A 114 -3.42 -9.20 -15.74
N PRO A 115 -4.00 -8.24 -15.00
CA PRO A 115 -3.59 -6.85 -15.09
C PRO A 115 -2.08 -6.70 -14.88
N PRO A 116 -1.42 -5.81 -15.64
CA PRO A 116 0.01 -5.61 -15.50
C PRO A 116 0.33 -5.13 -14.08
N VAL A 117 1.34 -5.76 -13.47
CA VAL A 117 1.83 -5.36 -12.15
C VAL A 117 2.49 -3.99 -12.29
N LEU A 118 1.87 -2.97 -11.68
CA LEU A 118 2.44 -1.63 -11.66
C LEU A 118 3.74 -1.63 -10.86
N VAL A 119 4.84 -1.27 -11.52
CA VAL A 119 6.16 -1.12 -10.90
C VAL A 119 6.41 0.37 -10.68
N GLY A 120 6.45 0.77 -9.41
CA GLY A 120 6.78 2.13 -9.03
C GLY A 120 8.28 2.38 -8.96
N GLU A 121 8.70 3.58 -9.32
CA GLU A 121 10.03 4.14 -9.11
C GLU A 121 9.95 5.30 -8.11
N VAL A 122 10.88 5.37 -7.17
CA VAL A 122 10.93 6.50 -6.21
C VAL A 122 11.85 7.59 -6.73
N ILE A 123 11.28 8.77 -6.97
CA ILE A 123 11.99 10.02 -7.23
C ILE A 123 12.12 10.73 -5.89
N GLY A 124 13.34 10.85 -5.36
CA GLY A 124 13.57 11.26 -3.98
C GLY A 124 14.40 12.52 -3.81
N ASP A 125 14.55 12.93 -2.54
CA ASP A 125 15.32 14.11 -2.12
C ASP A 125 14.86 15.42 -2.80
N LEU A 126 13.57 15.48 -3.16
CA LEU A 126 12.96 16.63 -3.83
C LEU A 126 12.70 17.75 -2.82
N ARG A 127 12.99 18.98 -3.23
CA ARG A 127 12.61 20.21 -2.53
C ARG A 127 11.47 20.88 -3.28
N LEU A 128 10.79 21.81 -2.63
CA LEU A 128 9.71 22.58 -3.26
C LEU A 128 10.13 23.26 -4.58
N LYS A 129 11.35 23.81 -4.62
CA LYS A 129 11.89 24.43 -5.84
C LYS A 129 11.98 23.45 -7.02
N ASP A 130 12.19 22.16 -6.75
CA ASP A 130 12.33 21.14 -7.80
C ASP A 130 10.95 20.84 -8.41
N LEU A 131 9.89 20.87 -7.58
CA LEU A 131 8.50 20.76 -8.03
C LEU A 131 8.08 21.97 -8.90
N LYS A 132 8.54 23.18 -8.54
CA LYS A 132 8.22 24.42 -9.27
C LYS A 132 8.98 24.54 -10.59
N THR A 133 10.17 23.93 -10.71
CA THR A 133 11.06 24.12 -11.88
C THR A 133 11.00 22.99 -12.90
N ASN A 134 10.61 21.78 -12.50
CA ASN A 134 10.50 20.64 -13.41
C ASN A 134 9.03 20.37 -13.76
N PRO A 135 8.60 20.55 -15.03
CA PRO A 135 7.22 20.33 -15.45
C PRO A 135 6.66 18.94 -15.16
N GLU A 136 7.50 17.88 -15.26
CA GLU A 136 7.05 16.52 -14.93
C GLU A 136 6.76 16.35 -13.44
N LEU A 137 7.57 17.00 -12.58
CA LEU A 137 7.36 16.98 -11.14
C LEU A 137 6.21 17.89 -10.72
N ALA A 138 5.95 18.97 -11.45
CA ALA A 138 4.80 19.85 -11.23
C ALA A 138 3.48 19.07 -11.40
N ALA A 139 3.36 18.27 -12.46
CA ALA A 139 2.18 17.42 -12.67
C ALA A 139 1.99 16.37 -11.55
N LEU A 140 3.09 15.81 -11.03
CA LEU A 140 3.03 14.93 -9.87
C LEU A 140 2.65 15.69 -8.59
N ALA A 141 3.16 16.90 -8.39
CA ALA A 141 2.81 17.75 -7.24
C ALA A 141 1.33 18.12 -7.24
N GLU A 142 0.75 18.45 -8.39
CA GLU A 142 -0.69 18.68 -8.56
C GLU A 142 -1.51 17.44 -8.18
N ALA A 143 -1.02 16.23 -8.46
CA ALA A 143 -1.66 14.99 -8.04
C ALA A 143 -1.47 14.68 -6.54
N ILE A 144 -0.37 15.14 -5.93
CA ILE A 144 -0.07 14.91 -4.51
C ILE A 144 -0.94 15.79 -3.61
N ASP A 145 -1.14 17.06 -3.96
CA ASP A 145 -1.81 18.03 -3.09
C ASP A 145 -3.24 17.61 -2.64
N PRO A 146 -4.13 17.12 -3.53
CA PRO A 146 -5.44 16.60 -3.10
C PRO A 146 -5.32 15.44 -2.10
N LEU A 147 -4.39 14.50 -2.36
CA LEU A 147 -4.14 13.37 -1.47
C LEU A 147 -3.55 13.82 -0.12
N TYR A 148 -2.71 14.86 -0.16
CA TYR A 148 -2.12 15.46 1.03
C TYR A 148 -3.21 16.09 1.92
N ARG A 149 -4.07 16.94 1.33
CA ARG A 149 -5.20 17.57 2.03
C ARG A 149 -6.21 16.56 2.56
N GLU A 150 -6.48 15.48 1.81
CA GLU A 150 -7.39 14.40 2.22
C GLU A 150 -6.95 13.77 3.55
N HIS A 151 -5.64 13.59 3.77
CA HIS A 151 -5.12 12.86 4.92
C HIS A 151 -4.51 13.72 6.03
N PHE A 152 -4.09 14.95 5.71
CA PHE A 152 -3.35 15.81 6.63
C PHE A 152 -4.02 17.17 6.87
N HIS A 153 -5.05 17.53 6.06
CA HIS A 153 -5.80 18.79 6.19
C HIS A 153 -4.94 20.06 6.05
N GLU A 154 -3.74 19.92 5.49
CA GLU A 154 -2.73 20.97 5.30
C GLU A 154 -2.37 21.06 3.81
N SER A 155 -1.66 22.12 3.41
CA SER A 155 -1.12 22.25 2.06
C SER A 155 0.29 21.68 2.00
N LEU A 156 0.59 20.86 0.98
CA LEU A 156 1.93 20.31 0.78
C LEU A 156 2.96 21.44 0.65
N GLU A 157 2.62 22.49 -0.09
CA GLU A 157 3.51 23.62 -0.34
C GLU A 157 3.84 24.37 0.95
N GLU A 158 2.82 24.69 1.76
CA GLU A 158 2.99 25.40 3.03
C GLU A 158 3.87 24.60 4.00
N ASP A 159 3.66 23.28 4.10
CA ASP A 159 4.47 22.41 4.96
C ASP A 159 5.92 22.28 4.48
N LEU A 160 6.14 22.16 3.17
CA LEU A 160 7.50 22.11 2.63
C LEU A 160 8.24 23.45 2.76
N GLU A 161 7.52 24.58 2.75
CA GLU A 161 8.11 25.91 3.04
C GLU A 161 8.38 26.09 4.53
N GLY A 162 7.45 25.67 5.39
CA GLY A 162 7.55 25.81 6.85
C GLY A 162 8.57 24.88 7.49
N TRP A 163 8.66 23.63 7.03
CA TRP A 163 9.60 22.65 7.58
C TRP A 163 10.97 22.75 6.91
N SER A 164 11.80 23.65 7.42
CA SER A 164 13.17 23.81 6.96
C SER A 164 13.92 22.46 6.90
N GLY A 165 14.52 22.18 5.74
CA GLY A 165 15.27 20.93 5.51
C GLY A 165 14.42 19.67 5.30
N SER A 166 13.09 19.80 5.18
CA SER A 166 12.24 18.71 4.72
C SER A 166 12.52 18.37 3.25
N LEU A 167 12.31 17.10 2.93
CA LEU A 167 12.49 16.52 1.61
C LEU A 167 11.26 15.68 1.26
N LEU A 168 10.91 15.68 -0.02
CA LEU A 168 9.83 14.88 -0.59
C LEU A 168 10.42 13.70 -1.38
N GLY A 169 9.85 12.52 -1.17
CA GLY A 169 9.99 11.37 -2.06
C GLY A 169 8.65 11.04 -2.70
N VAL A 170 8.64 10.85 -4.01
CA VAL A 170 7.46 10.53 -4.80
C VAL A 170 7.66 9.15 -5.41
N LEU A 171 6.74 8.23 -5.14
CA LEU A 171 6.66 6.96 -5.83
C LEU A 171 5.71 7.12 -7.02
N ALA A 172 6.24 7.00 -8.23
CA ALA A 172 5.48 7.17 -9.46
C ALA A 172 5.60 5.92 -10.36
N SER A 173 4.60 5.66 -11.19
CA SER A 173 4.68 4.60 -12.18
C SER A 173 5.79 4.90 -13.19
N ARG A 174 6.38 3.84 -13.74
CA ARG A 174 7.26 3.99 -14.90
C ARG A 174 6.41 4.48 -16.08
N PRO A 175 6.94 5.39 -16.92
CA PRO A 175 6.26 5.74 -18.16
C PRO A 175 6.08 4.45 -18.97
N SER A 176 4.83 4.07 -19.18
CA SER A 176 4.50 2.91 -20.00
C SER A 176 4.96 3.21 -21.42
N ALA A 177 5.79 2.35 -22.00
CA ALA A 177 6.06 2.43 -23.43
C ALA A 177 4.73 2.11 -24.12
N ALA A 178 4.03 3.15 -24.59
CA ALA A 178 2.71 3.00 -25.18
C ALA A 178 2.77 1.89 -26.24
N PRO A 179 1.83 0.93 -26.22
CA PRO A 179 1.74 -0.05 -27.30
C PRO A 179 1.53 0.73 -28.60
N LYS A 180 2.44 0.53 -29.55
CA LYS A 180 2.60 1.28 -30.82
C LYS A 180 1.39 1.26 -31.79
N GLY A 181 0.16 1.02 -31.32
CA GLY A 181 -1.01 0.84 -32.19
C GLY A 181 -2.36 1.28 -31.62
N ALA A 182 -2.43 1.92 -30.45
CA ALA A 182 -3.69 2.50 -29.96
C ALA A 182 -3.87 3.90 -30.56
N ALA A 183 -4.63 3.99 -31.66
CA ALA A 183 -4.82 5.22 -32.44
C ALA A 183 -5.85 6.20 -31.85
N ASP A 184 -6.34 5.96 -30.64
CA ASP A 184 -7.26 6.89 -29.97
C ASP A 184 -6.46 7.97 -29.24
N GLY A 185 -6.51 9.18 -29.80
CA GLY A 185 -5.71 10.35 -29.40
C GLY A 185 -6.03 10.94 -28.01
N SER A 186 -6.04 10.14 -26.95
CA SER A 186 -5.88 10.67 -25.60
C SER A 186 -4.41 11.07 -25.40
N ASN A 187 -4.16 12.35 -25.19
CA ASN A 187 -2.84 12.97 -24.92
C ASN A 187 -2.15 12.48 -23.61
N SER A 188 -2.41 11.26 -23.17
CA SER A 188 -1.82 10.62 -21.99
C SER A 188 -0.50 9.91 -22.31
N GLU A 189 0.18 10.24 -23.41
CA GLU A 189 1.47 9.63 -23.74
C GLU A 189 2.55 10.08 -22.74
N GLY A 190 2.96 9.15 -21.88
CA GLY A 190 4.15 9.28 -21.05
C GLY A 190 3.95 9.90 -19.65
N GLN A 191 2.73 10.27 -19.27
CA GLN A 191 2.51 10.83 -17.93
C GLN A 191 2.73 9.76 -16.86
N ARG A 192 3.64 10.04 -15.93
CA ARG A 192 3.84 9.21 -14.73
C ARG A 192 2.64 9.34 -13.82
N GLU A 193 2.17 8.22 -13.30
CA GLU A 193 1.08 8.20 -12.35
C GLU A 193 1.60 8.19 -10.91
N LEU A 194 0.99 8.97 -10.03
CA LEU A 194 1.30 8.97 -8.60
C LEU A 194 0.83 7.67 -7.93
N LEU A 195 1.78 6.92 -7.37
CA LEU A 195 1.53 5.69 -6.59
C LEU A 195 1.66 5.92 -5.08
N GLY A 196 2.28 7.01 -4.66
CA GLY A 196 2.37 7.43 -3.25
C GLY A 196 3.47 8.47 -3.03
N PHE A 197 3.52 9.03 -1.83
CA PHE A 197 4.57 9.98 -1.44
C PHE A 197 4.98 9.84 0.02
N ILE A 198 6.15 10.40 0.34
CA ILE A 198 6.74 10.47 1.67
C ILE A 198 7.41 11.83 1.87
N VAL A 199 7.12 12.48 2.99
CA VAL A 199 7.85 13.68 3.45
C VAL A 199 8.72 13.26 4.63
N TYR A 200 9.99 13.64 4.61
CA TYR A 200 10.95 13.29 5.66
C TYR A 200 11.95 14.42 5.92
N LYS A 201 12.57 14.41 7.10
CA LYS A 201 13.58 15.40 7.52
C LYS A 201 14.71 14.69 8.25
N PHE A 202 15.95 15.08 7.96
CA PHE A 202 17.12 14.64 8.70
C PHE A 202 17.41 15.57 9.87
N TRP A 203 17.62 14.98 11.04
CA TRP A 203 17.98 15.63 12.29
C TRP A 203 19.42 15.28 12.63
N GLY A 204 20.31 16.28 12.53
CA GLY A 204 21.71 16.12 12.90
C GLY A 204 21.92 15.87 14.40
N PRO A 205 23.18 15.89 14.87
CA PRO A 205 23.48 15.85 16.29
C PRO A 205 22.74 16.96 17.07
N PRO A 206 22.20 16.67 18.28
CA PRO A 206 22.37 15.43 19.04
C PRO A 206 21.36 14.31 18.68
N LEU A 207 20.27 14.61 17.98
CA LEU A 207 19.17 13.67 17.72
C LEU A 207 19.59 12.49 16.84
N ARG A 208 20.40 12.76 15.80
CA ARG A 208 20.94 11.78 14.84
C ARG A 208 19.85 10.87 14.30
N ALA A 209 18.79 11.43 13.74
CA ALA A 209 17.61 10.70 13.31
C ALA A 209 17.12 11.17 11.94
N MET A 210 16.43 10.31 11.20
CA MET A 210 15.60 10.72 10.07
C MET A 210 14.14 10.55 10.48
N SER A 211 13.36 11.63 10.52
CA SER A 211 11.93 11.55 10.81
C SER A 211 11.13 11.46 9.53
N ILE A 212 10.25 10.47 9.44
CA ILE A 212 9.18 10.43 8.45
C ILE A 212 8.03 11.28 8.98
N LEU A 213 7.72 12.38 8.30
CA LEU A 213 6.74 13.38 8.72
C LEU A 213 5.35 13.02 8.19
N ARG A 214 5.27 12.62 6.91
CA ARG A 214 4.02 12.30 6.21
C ARG A 214 4.24 11.15 5.24
N VAL A 215 3.27 10.25 5.12
CA VAL A 215 3.25 9.18 4.11
C VAL A 215 1.81 8.96 3.68
N ALA A 216 1.56 8.96 2.38
CA ALA A 216 0.27 8.57 1.85
C ALA A 216 0.38 7.78 0.55
N VAL A 217 -0.63 6.96 0.31
CA VAL A 217 -0.83 6.15 -0.89
C VAL A 217 -2.29 6.35 -1.31
N PRO A 218 -2.57 6.73 -2.58
CA PRO A 218 -3.93 6.86 -3.08
C PRO A 218 -4.78 5.62 -2.74
N GLY A 219 -6.05 5.82 -2.41
CA GLY A 219 -6.96 4.74 -2.00
C GLY A 219 -6.92 3.53 -2.93
N ARG A 220 -6.97 3.76 -4.25
CA ARG A 220 -6.90 2.74 -5.31
C ARG A 220 -5.61 1.91 -5.31
N TYR A 221 -4.53 2.45 -4.75
CA TYR A 221 -3.19 1.84 -4.69
C TYR A 221 -2.84 1.24 -3.32
N ARG A 222 -3.74 1.33 -2.34
CA ARG A 222 -3.54 0.70 -1.04
C ARG A 222 -3.54 -0.82 -1.16
N MET A 223 -2.86 -1.50 -0.23
CA MET A 223 -2.68 -2.95 -0.20
C MET A 223 -1.86 -3.58 -1.35
N GLN A 224 -1.44 -2.79 -2.34
CA GLN A 224 -0.57 -3.25 -3.44
C GLN A 224 0.93 -3.24 -3.08
N GLY A 225 1.29 -2.79 -1.87
CA GLY A 225 2.65 -2.81 -1.37
C GLY A 225 3.45 -1.50 -1.55
N PHE A 226 2.87 -0.49 -2.20
CA PHE A 226 3.53 0.80 -2.44
C PHE A 226 3.93 1.55 -1.16
N GLY A 227 3.08 1.53 -0.12
CA GLY A 227 3.44 2.10 1.18
C GLY A 227 4.66 1.41 1.79
N ARG A 228 4.76 0.08 1.67
CA ARG A 228 5.94 -0.68 2.11
C ARG A 228 7.17 -0.31 1.28
N GLN A 229 7.01 -0.16 -0.04
CA GLN A 229 8.09 0.21 -0.94
C GLN A 229 8.68 1.58 -0.59
N ILE A 230 7.84 2.60 -0.42
CA ILE A 230 8.31 3.97 -0.17
C ILE A 230 8.94 4.13 1.22
N VAL A 231 8.40 3.47 2.25
CA VAL A 231 9.00 3.49 3.59
C VAL A 231 10.32 2.71 3.63
N ARG A 232 10.42 1.58 2.91
CA ARG A 232 11.70 0.85 2.77
C ARG A 232 12.76 1.70 2.07
N TRP A 233 12.37 2.44 1.04
CA TRP A 233 13.28 3.39 0.38
C TRP A 233 13.79 4.44 1.38
N ALA A 234 12.91 5.02 2.21
CA ALA A 234 13.32 5.98 3.22
C ALA A 234 14.23 5.36 4.30
N ILE A 235 13.94 4.15 4.78
CA ILE A 235 14.82 3.41 5.71
C ILE A 235 16.21 3.22 5.08
N GLU A 236 16.28 2.86 3.81
CA GLU A 236 17.55 2.66 3.11
C GLU A 236 18.31 4.00 2.98
N LYS A 237 17.62 5.10 2.69
CA LYS A 237 18.20 6.45 2.70
C LYS A 237 18.78 6.80 4.08
N ALA A 238 18.08 6.49 5.16
CA ALA A 238 18.58 6.70 6.52
C ALA A 238 19.85 5.86 6.80
N ARG A 239 19.92 4.62 6.29
CA ARG A 239 21.07 3.71 6.46
C ARG A 239 22.29 4.11 5.64
N GLN A 240 22.09 4.81 4.51
CA GLN A 240 23.19 5.31 3.67
C GLN A 240 23.96 6.46 4.35
N ARG A 241 23.35 7.16 5.31
CA ARG A 241 24.00 8.24 6.06
C ARG A 241 24.99 7.69 7.11
N PRO A 242 26.10 8.39 7.38
CA PRO A 242 27.00 8.03 8.46
C PRO A 242 26.27 7.95 9.81
N ARG A 243 26.59 6.95 10.64
CA ARG A 243 25.91 6.73 11.93
C ARG A 243 25.97 7.93 12.88
N HIS A 244 27.02 8.75 12.80
CA HIS A 244 27.14 9.95 13.62
C HIS A 244 26.19 11.06 13.19
N GLU A 245 25.67 11.01 11.95
CA GLU A 245 24.62 11.90 11.42
C GLU A 245 23.23 11.27 11.57
N THR A 246 23.08 9.96 11.34
CA THR A 246 21.78 9.28 11.39
C THR A 246 21.93 7.87 11.96
N ALA A 247 21.40 7.66 13.16
CA ALA A 247 21.44 6.37 13.87
C ALA A 247 20.08 5.66 13.89
N ARG A 248 18.98 6.36 13.59
CA ARG A 248 17.61 5.83 13.63
C ARG A 248 16.69 6.53 12.63
N CYS A 249 15.63 5.83 12.25
CA CYS A 249 14.48 6.37 11.53
C CYS A 249 13.31 6.46 12.52
N THR A 250 12.65 7.61 12.62
CA THR A 250 11.56 7.86 13.57
C THR A 250 10.29 8.28 12.84
N LEU A 251 9.12 8.03 13.43
CA LEU A 251 7.83 8.48 12.91
C LEU A 251 6.77 8.56 14.02
N CYS A 252 5.69 9.27 13.74
CA CYS A 252 4.46 9.22 14.54
C CYS A 252 3.41 8.42 13.77
N ALA A 253 3.07 7.22 14.26
CA ALA A 253 2.10 6.34 13.64
C ALA A 253 0.70 6.60 14.17
N MET A 254 -0.27 6.78 13.26
CA MET A 254 -1.69 6.71 13.61
C MET A 254 -2.07 5.28 14.05
N PRO A 255 -3.09 5.11 14.92
CA PRO A 255 -3.50 3.79 15.42
C PRO A 255 -3.63 2.71 14.35
N GLU A 256 -4.21 3.07 13.20
CA GLU A 256 -4.45 2.19 12.05
C GLU A 256 -3.15 1.77 11.35
N ALA A 257 -2.11 2.61 11.44
CA ALA A 257 -0.81 2.40 10.79
C ALA A 257 0.22 1.69 11.68
N ILE A 258 -0.02 1.55 13.00
CA ILE A 258 0.93 0.93 13.94
C ILE A 258 1.33 -0.48 13.45
N ARG A 259 0.35 -1.33 13.15
CA ARG A 259 0.61 -2.71 12.64
C ARG A 259 1.35 -2.73 11.31
N PHE A 260 1.20 -1.69 10.49
CA PHE A 260 1.96 -1.56 9.24
C PHE A 260 3.45 -1.30 9.53
N TYR A 261 3.75 -0.39 10.45
CA TYR A 261 5.13 -0.05 10.82
C TYR A 261 5.82 -1.13 11.68
N GLU A 262 5.09 -1.83 12.55
CA GLU A 262 5.63 -3.00 13.28
C GLU A 262 6.14 -4.08 12.31
N ARG A 263 5.41 -4.36 11.22
CA ARG A 263 5.85 -5.29 10.16
C ARG A 263 7.07 -4.81 9.40
N LEU A 264 7.37 -3.51 9.47
CA LEU A 264 8.58 -2.89 8.96
C LEU A 264 9.70 -2.81 10.01
N GLN A 265 9.53 -3.45 11.16
CA GLN A 265 10.47 -3.49 12.28
C GLN A 265 10.63 -2.17 13.04
N PHE A 266 9.66 -1.26 12.93
CA PHE A 266 9.57 -0.14 13.86
C PHE A 266 9.09 -0.64 15.23
N THR A 267 9.68 -0.10 16.29
CA THR A 267 9.31 -0.37 17.68
C THR A 267 8.77 0.91 18.33
N PRO A 268 7.73 0.83 19.18
CA PRO A 268 7.27 1.98 19.96
C PRO A 268 8.39 2.61 20.78
N ILE A 269 8.42 3.94 20.86
CA ILE A 269 9.28 4.69 21.78
C ILE A 269 8.45 5.01 23.04
N PRO A 270 8.89 4.59 24.25
CA PRO A 270 8.29 5.03 25.50
C PRO A 270 8.26 6.55 25.60
N ILE A 271 7.24 7.12 26.23
CA ILE A 271 7.08 8.59 26.29
C ILE A 271 8.26 9.22 27.04
N GLU A 272 8.76 8.51 28.04
CA GLU A 272 9.86 8.89 28.91
C GLU A 272 11.20 8.94 28.13
N ASP A 273 11.31 8.18 27.04
CA ASP A 273 12.49 8.13 26.18
C ASP A 273 12.45 9.14 25.03
N LEU A 274 11.35 9.89 24.88
CA LEU A 274 11.24 10.93 23.86
C LEU A 274 12.14 12.11 24.20
N GLN A 275 13.27 12.19 23.51
CA GLN A 275 14.14 13.37 23.59
C GLN A 275 13.36 14.63 23.16
N PRO A 276 13.50 15.76 23.87
CA PRO A 276 12.90 17.02 23.45
C PRO A 276 13.52 17.45 22.10
N LEU A 277 12.70 18.03 21.23
CA LEU A 277 13.24 18.71 20.04
C LEU A 277 13.96 19.99 20.49
N PRO A 278 14.93 20.49 19.70
CA PRO A 278 15.46 21.83 19.88
C PRO A 278 14.31 22.84 19.97
N ALA A 279 14.44 23.87 20.81
CA ALA A 279 13.35 24.82 21.10
C ALA A 279 12.76 25.44 19.81
N GLU A 280 13.59 25.69 18.81
CA GLU A 280 13.21 26.20 17.49
C GLU A 280 12.29 25.26 16.67
N ASN A 281 12.23 23.97 17.04
CA ASN A 281 11.36 22.96 16.40
C ASN A 281 10.33 22.38 17.39
N ALA A 282 10.19 22.95 18.60
CA ALA A 282 9.27 22.41 19.61
C ALA A 282 7.80 22.52 19.15
N GLU A 283 7.47 23.58 18.43
CA GLU A 283 6.14 23.82 17.85
C GLU A 283 5.82 22.83 16.72
N GLU A 284 6.84 22.36 15.97
CA GLU A 284 6.67 21.40 14.87
C GLU A 284 6.13 20.03 15.34
N ARG A 285 6.24 19.71 16.64
CA ARG A 285 5.79 18.41 17.16
C ARG A 285 4.27 18.26 17.19
N GLY A 286 3.52 19.36 17.10
CA GLY A 286 2.07 19.40 17.17
C GLY A 286 1.49 18.81 18.47
N ALA A 287 0.19 19.01 18.69
CA ALA A 287 -0.51 18.24 19.71
C ALA A 287 -0.53 16.76 19.27
N ARG A 288 -0.13 15.85 20.16
CA ARG A 288 -0.20 14.42 19.88
C ARG A 288 -1.66 14.04 19.65
N MET A 289 -1.99 13.59 18.45
CA MET A 289 -3.32 13.06 18.18
C MET A 289 -3.62 11.89 19.12
N PRO A 290 -4.84 11.80 19.70
CA PRO A 290 -5.21 10.69 20.57
C PRO A 290 -4.93 9.33 19.93
N GLY A 291 -4.22 8.46 20.64
CA GLY A 291 -3.85 7.13 20.17
C GLY A 291 -2.64 7.05 19.22
N ALA A 292 -2.14 8.17 18.69
CA ALA A 292 -0.93 8.17 17.88
C ALA A 292 0.28 7.73 18.70
N LEU A 293 1.23 7.00 18.09
CA LEU A 293 2.37 6.40 18.77
C LEU A 293 3.68 6.77 18.08
N TRP A 294 4.65 7.28 18.83
CA TRP A 294 6.00 7.46 18.31
C TRP A 294 6.67 6.10 18.18
N MET A 295 7.28 5.85 17.02
CA MET A 295 7.99 4.61 16.73
C MET A 295 9.37 4.91 16.15
N GLU A 296 10.33 4.03 16.40
CA GLU A 296 11.67 4.10 15.82
C GLU A 296 12.12 2.78 15.20
N LEU A 297 13.02 2.89 14.22
CA LEU A 297 13.78 1.80 13.65
C LEU A 297 15.26 2.16 13.73
N LYS A 298 16.03 1.33 14.42
CA LYS A 298 17.48 1.52 14.54
C LYS A 298 18.15 1.27 13.19
N CYS A 299 18.84 2.28 12.67
CA CYS A 299 19.67 2.14 11.47
C CYS A 299 21.00 1.49 11.90
N GLY A 300 20.96 0.17 12.11
CA GLY A 300 22.12 -0.63 12.47
C GLY A 300 23.22 -0.57 11.42
N ARG A 301 24.44 -1.00 11.77
CA ARG A 301 25.60 -1.02 10.86
C ARG A 301 25.21 -1.73 9.55
N THR A 302 25.43 -1.10 8.41
CA THR A 302 25.74 -1.84 7.18
C THR A 302 26.87 -2.79 7.53
N TYR A 303 26.61 -4.09 7.39
CA TYR A 303 27.63 -5.12 7.52
C TYR A 303 28.85 -4.66 6.71
N LYS A 304 29.96 -4.33 7.37
CA LYS A 304 31.24 -4.23 6.67
C LYS A 304 31.51 -5.66 6.20
N PRO A 305 31.47 -5.97 4.89
CA PRO A 305 32.00 -7.25 4.45
C PRO A 305 33.41 -7.33 5.00
N SER A 306 33.69 -8.37 5.79
CA SER A 306 35.03 -8.60 6.28
C SER A 306 35.91 -8.75 5.06
N VAL A 307 36.70 -7.73 4.76
CA VAL A 307 37.79 -7.86 3.79
C VAL A 307 38.74 -8.85 4.44
N ARG A 308 38.62 -10.14 4.08
CA ARG A 308 39.69 -11.11 4.33
C ARG A 308 40.87 -10.61 3.51
N ARG A 309 41.85 -10.00 4.19
CA ARG A 309 43.18 -9.78 3.64
C ARG A 309 43.93 -11.10 3.65
#